data_AF-A0A7V1N1S9-F1
#
_entry.id   AF-A0A7V1N1S9-F1
#
_cell.length_a   1.000
_cell.length_b   1.000
_cell.length_c   1.000
_cell.angle_alpha   90.00
_cell.angle_beta   90.00
_cell.angle_gamma   90.00
#
_symmetry.space_group_name_H-M   'P 1'
#
loop_
_entity.id
_entity.type
_entity.pdbx_description
1 polymer ?
#
loop_
_entity_poly.entity_id
_entity_poly.type
_entity_poly.pdbx_seq_one_letter_code
_entity_poly.pdbx_strand_id
1 'polypeptide(L)' 'PSILKEQKTIDNDNKETTIKVEGRHDPCVLPRAVPVAEAMTLVTIADHLLRNRSAQA' A
#
# COMPACT_ATOMS: atom_id res chain seq x y z
N PRO A 1 -10.13 0.87 -4.74
CA PRO A 1 -9.32 2.07 -5.07
C PRO A 1 -10.25 3.26 -5.22
N SER A 2 -9.81 4.43 -4.78
CA SER A 2 -10.65 5.62 -4.75
C SER A 2 -10.73 6.32 -6.11
N ILE A 3 -11.96 6.66 -6.54
CA ILE A 3 -12.24 7.44 -7.74
C ILE A 3 -13.35 8.45 -7.43
N LEU A 4 -13.41 9.56 -8.17
CA LEU A 4 -14.35 10.68 -7.94
C LEU A 4 -15.82 10.37 -8.28
N LYS A 5 -16.17 9.10 -8.52
CA LYS A 5 -17.54 8.68 -8.82
C LYS A 5 -18.21 8.15 -7.56
N GLU A 6 -19.53 8.33 -7.48
CA GLU A 6 -20.35 7.65 -6.48
C GLU A 6 -20.28 6.14 -6.68
N GLN A 7 -20.10 5.42 -5.58
CA GLN A 7 -19.91 3.97 -5.56
C GLN A 7 -20.79 3.36 -4.49
N LYS A 8 -21.49 2.27 -4.83
CA LYS A 8 -22.24 1.48 -3.84
C LYS A 8 -21.26 0.68 -2.98
N THR A 9 -21.52 0.60 -1.69
CA THR A 9 -20.71 -0.16 -0.74
C THR A 9 -21.56 -0.54 0.48
N ILE A 10 -20.92 -1.05 1.53
CA ILE A 10 -21.55 -1.34 2.81
C ILE A 10 -20.83 -0.55 3.92
N ASP A 11 -21.58 -0.23 4.98
CA ASP A 11 -20.99 0.29 6.21
C ASP A 11 -20.47 -0.84 7.12
N ASN A 12 -19.92 -0.46 8.28
CA ASN A 12 -19.40 -1.42 9.26
C ASN A 12 -20.49 -2.31 9.88
N ASP A 13 -21.77 -1.92 9.79
CA ASP A 13 -22.93 -2.70 10.24
C ASP A 13 -23.49 -3.61 9.12
N ASN A 14 -22.78 -3.69 7.98
CA ASN A 14 -23.17 -4.40 6.76
C ASN A 14 -24.44 -3.87 6.08
N LYS A 15 -24.82 -2.61 6.30
CA LYS A 15 -25.96 -1.99 5.61
C LYS A 15 -25.52 -1.38 4.29
N GLU A 16 -26.35 -1.51 3.26
CA GLU A 16 -26.11 -0.91 1.95
C GLU A 16 -26.05 0.62 2.05
N THR A 17 -25.02 1.21 1.46
CA THR A 17 -24.82 2.65 1.41
C THR A 17 -24.08 3.06 0.14
N THR A 18 -23.98 4.37 -0.09
CA THR A 18 -23.22 4.94 -1.20
C THR A 18 -22.10 5.81 -0.66
N ILE A 19 -20.89 5.64 -1.18
CA ILE A 19 -19.74 6.48 -0.88
C ILE A 19 -19.42 7.40 -2.05
N LYS A 20 -19.25 8.68 -1.76
CA LYS A 20 -18.71 9.68 -2.69
C LYS A 20 -17.36 10.12 -2.17
N VAL A 21 -16.32 9.87 -2.95
CA VAL A 21 -14.96 10.20 -2.57
C VAL A 21 -14.62 11.60 -3.06
N GLU A 22 -14.12 12.46 -2.16
CA GLU A 22 -13.71 13.83 -2.45
C GLU A 22 -12.18 14.00 -2.42
N GLY A 23 -11.67 15.05 -3.05
CA GLY A 23 -10.24 15.38 -3.05
C GLY A 23 -9.41 14.69 -4.15
N ARG A 24 -8.12 15.04 -4.23
CA ARG A 24 -7.20 14.57 -5.27
C ARG A 24 -6.75 13.13 -4.99
N HIS A 25 -6.93 12.27 -5.98
CA HIS A 25 -6.49 10.88 -5.93
C HIS A 25 -5.51 10.60 -7.06
N ASP A 26 -4.58 9.68 -6.82
CA ASP A 26 -3.67 9.25 -7.89
C ASP A 26 -4.46 8.46 -8.94
N PRO A 27 -4.41 8.84 -10.23
CA PRO A 27 -4.99 8.05 -11.30
C PRO A 27 -4.23 6.74 -11.53
N CYS A 28 -2.95 6.68 -11.12
CA CYS A 28 -2.12 5.50 -11.21
C CYS A 28 -1.11 5.48 -10.06
N VAL A 29 -1.17 4.44 -9.22
CA VAL A 29 -0.25 4.27 -8.08
C VAL A 29 1.11 3.71 -8.50
N LEU A 30 1.21 3.07 -9.67
CA LEU A 30 2.38 2.29 -10.10
C LEU A 30 3.70 3.10 -10.12
N PRO A 31 3.76 4.35 -10.62
CA PRO A 31 5.02 5.12 -10.63
C PRO A 31 5.57 5.37 -9.22
N ARG A 32 4.70 5.40 -8.21
CA ARG A 32 5.07 5.57 -6.80
C ARG A 32 5.39 4.25 -6.12
N ALA A 33 4.77 3.15 -6.57
CA ALA A 33 4.95 1.83 -5.97
C ALA A 33 6.35 1.25 -6.24
N VAL A 34 6.91 1.48 -7.42
CA VAL A 34 8.25 0.97 -7.81
C VAL A 34 9.36 1.40 -6.85
N PRO A 35 9.60 2.70 -6.59
CA PRO A 35 10.67 3.11 -5.68
C PRO A 35 10.47 2.61 -4.24
N VAL A 36 9.22 2.43 -3.81
CA VAL A 36 8.92 1.82 -2.50
C VAL A 36 9.34 0.35 -2.48
N ALA A 37 9.00 -0.42 -3.51
CA ALA A 37 9.35 -1.83 -3.59
C ALA A 37 10.88 -2.04 -3.63
N GLU A 38 11.60 -1.19 -4.38
CA GLU A 38 13.07 -1.22 -4.42
C GLU A 38 13.68 -0.96 -3.04
N ALA A 39 13.25 0.10 -2.35
CA ALA A 39 13.73 0.43 -1.02
C ALA A 39 13.45 -0.69 0.00
N MET A 40 12.24 -1.25 -0.01
CA MET A 40 11.86 -2.34 0.90
C MET A 40 12.66 -3.62 0.62
N THR A 41 12.99 -3.89 -0.64
CA THR A 41 13.86 -5.02 -1.02
C THR A 41 15.26 -4.83 -0.45
N LEU A 42 15.85 -3.64 -0.56
CA LEU A 42 17.17 -3.33 -0.01
C LEU A 42 17.19 -3.47 1.53
N VAL A 43 16.18 -2.95 2.21
CA VAL A 43 16.03 -3.09 3.67
C VAL A 43 15.96 -4.56 4.07
N THR A 44 15.19 -5.36 3.34
CA THR A 44 15.05 -6.81 3.60
C THR A 44 16.37 -7.54 3.43
N ILE A 45 17.12 -7.25 2.36
CA ILE A 45 18.45 -7.84 2.12
C ILE A 45 19.43 -7.42 3.22
N ALA A 46 19.42 -6.15 3.63
CA ALA A 46 20.28 -5.66 4.71
C ALA A 46 19.99 -6.38 6.04
N ASP A 47 18.71 -6.58 6.37
CA ASP A 47 18.31 -7.35 7.56
C ASP A 47 18.85 -8.79 7.49
N HIS A 48 18.69 -9.48 6.37
CA HIS A 48 19.22 -10.84 6.20
C HIS A 48 20.75 -10.89 6.31
N LEU A 49 21.46 -9.90 5.77
CA LEU A 49 22.91 -9.81 5.90
C LEU A 49 23.33 -9.69 7.36
N LEU A 50 22.67 -8.81 8.13
CA LEU A 50 22.96 -8.64 9.56
C LEU A 50 22.68 -9.93 10.34
N ARG A 51 21.55 -10.59 10.09
CA ARG A 51 21.21 -11.88 10.71
C ARG A 51 22.26 -12.93 10.44
N ASN A 52 22.72 -13.04 9.19
CA ASN A 52 23.75 -14.00 8.81
C ASN A 52 25.08 -13.68 9.51
N ARG A 53 25.48 -12.41 9.59
CA ARG A 53 26.71 -12.00 10.32
C ARG A 53 26.63 -12.33 11.79
N SER A 54 25.49 -12.10 12.43
CA SER A 54 25.28 -12.43 13.84
C SER A 54 25.26 -13.94 14.11
N ALA A 55 24.80 -14.76 13.15
CA ALA A 55 24.78 -16.22 13.29
C ALA A 55 26.16 -16.88 13.08
N GLN A 56 27.11 -16.16 12.46
CA GLN A 56 28.47 -16.62 12.21
C GLN A 56 29.49 -16.18 13.28
N ALA A 57 29.07 -15.31 14.20
CA ALA A 57 29.86 -14.85 15.35
C ALA A 57 29.62 -15.76 16.56
#